data_AF-A0AAJ6B628-F1
#
_entry.id   AF-A0AAJ6B628-F1
#
_cell.length_a   1.000
_cell.length_b   1.000
_cell.length_c   1.000
_cell.angle_alpha   90.00
_cell.angle_beta   90.00
_cell.angle_gamma   90.00
#
_symmetry.space_group_name_H-M   'P 1'
#
loop_
_entity.id
_entity.type
_entity.pdbx_description
1 polymer ?
#
loop_
_entity_poly.entity_id
_entity_poly.type
_entity_poly.pdbx_seq_one_letter_code
_entity_poly.pdbx_strand_id
1 'polypeptide(L)'
;MINNDEYFQSRPKGTEKELKALALDTIELFFEAYDLDESQDLLWQILKQSFVNPFSTLDVKERANLISFYENLHRVILAASILHNGRISQDVWNS
;
A
#
# COMPACT_ATOMS: atom_id res chain seq x y z
N MET A 1 4.11 -20.01 3.81
CA MET A 1 4.46 -19.02 2.77
C MET A 1 3.16 -18.57 2.16
N ILE A 2 2.77 -17.31 2.37
CA ILE A 2 1.62 -16.72 1.66
C ILE A 2 2.10 -16.49 0.23
N ASN A 3 1.31 -16.94 -0.75
CA ASN A 3 1.64 -16.72 -2.16
C ASN A 3 1.55 -15.20 -2.43
N ASN A 4 2.62 -14.60 -2.94
CA ASN A 4 2.67 -13.15 -3.22
C ASN A 4 1.55 -12.70 -4.18
N ASP A 5 1.07 -13.61 -5.04
CA ASP A 5 -0.04 -13.37 -5.97
C ASP A 5 -1.39 -13.16 -5.26
N GLU A 6 -1.56 -13.70 -4.06
CA GLU A 6 -2.79 -13.55 -3.26
C GLU A 6 -2.76 -12.29 -2.37
N TYR A 7 -1.56 -11.80 -2.02
CA TYR A 7 -1.40 -10.65 -1.12
C TYR A 7 -2.10 -9.40 -1.66
N PHE A 8 -1.80 -9.03 -2.91
CA PHE A 8 -2.34 -7.83 -3.57
C PHE A 8 -3.79 -7.98 -4.05
N GLN A 9 -4.35 -9.19 -4.01
CA GLN A 9 -5.73 -9.47 -4.43
C GLN A 9 -6.69 -9.56 -3.23
N SER A 10 -6.15 -9.68 -2.02
CA SER A 10 -6.97 -9.75 -0.81
C SER A 10 -7.62 -8.39 -0.50
N ARG A 11 -8.96 -8.38 -0.40
CA ARG A 11 -9.72 -7.20 0.04
C ARG A 11 -10.25 -7.42 1.46
N PRO A 12 -10.22 -6.39 2.33
CA PRO A 12 -10.82 -6.49 3.65
C PRO A 12 -12.34 -6.71 3.52
N LYS A 13 -12.90 -7.51 4.43
CA LYS A 13 -14.33 -7.84 4.50
C LYS A 13 -14.91 -7.32 5.81
N GLY A 14 -16.15 -6.84 5.76
CA GLY A 14 -16.84 -6.30 6.93
C GLY A 14 -18.01 -5.43 6.53
N THR A 15 -18.71 -4.87 7.52
CA THR A 15 -19.72 -3.83 7.30
C THR A 15 -19.07 -2.54 6.82
N GLU A 16 -19.86 -1.66 6.18
CA GLU A 16 -19.36 -0.36 5.72
C GLU A 16 -18.69 0.46 6.84
N LYS A 17 -19.27 0.41 8.05
CA LYS A 17 -18.73 1.10 9.23
C LYS A 17 -17.37 0.55 9.65
N GLU A 18 -17.23 -0.77 9.69
CA GLU A 18 -15.96 -1.45 10.04
C GLU A 18 -14.89 -1.17 8.99
N LEU A 19 -15.25 -1.22 7.71
CA LEU A 19 -14.33 -0.94 6.61
C LEU A 19 -13.86 0.52 6.60
N LYS A 20 -14.75 1.47 6.89
CA LYS A 20 -14.39 2.89 7.02
C LYS A 20 -13.47 3.16 8.21
N ALA A 21 -13.75 2.56 9.37
CA ALA A 21 -12.89 2.67 10.54
C ALA A 21 -11.49 2.11 10.24
N LEU A 22 -11.42 0.87 9.71
CA LEU A 22 -10.17 0.24 9.31
C LEU A 22 -9.38 1.10 8.32
N ALA A 23 -10.05 1.71 7.34
CA ALA A 23 -9.39 2.54 6.35
C ALA A 23 -8.81 3.83 6.94
N LEU A 24 -9.52 4.49 7.85
CA LEU A 24 -9.00 5.67 8.55
C LEU A 24 -7.79 5.30 9.40
N ASP A 25 -7.89 4.25 10.21
CA ASP A 25 -6.80 3.77 11.06
C ASP A 25 -5.56 3.40 10.22
N THR A 26 -5.76 2.78 9.06
CA THR A 26 -4.67 2.40 8.15
C THR A 26 -3.92 3.62 7.60
N ILE A 27 -4.64 4.68 7.24
CA ILE A 27 -4.04 5.91 6.72
C ILE A 27 -3.29 6.64 7.83
N GLU A 28 -3.88 6.74 9.02
CA GLU A 28 -3.25 7.35 10.19
C GLU A 28 -1.94 6.65 10.54
N LEU A 29 -1.97 5.34 10.72
CA LEU A 29 -0.78 4.53 11.06
C LEU A 29 0.33 4.64 10.00
N PHE A 30 -0.02 4.78 8.71
CA PHE A 30 0.98 4.97 7.67
C PHE A 30 1.73 6.30 7.84
N PHE A 31 1.01 7.39 8.05
CA PHE A 31 1.61 8.72 8.18
C PHE A 31 2.25 8.97 9.57
N GLU A 32 1.95 8.14 10.57
CA GLU A 32 2.76 8.08 11.79
C GLU A 32 4.12 7.40 11.55
N ALA A 33 4.16 6.40 10.68
CA ALA A 33 5.35 5.60 10.41
C ALA A 33 6.26 6.21 9.33
N TYR A 34 5.70 6.92 8.36
CA TYR A 34 6.42 7.48 7.22
C TYR A 34 6.03 8.95 7.01
N ASP A 35 7.02 9.83 7.04
CA ASP A 35 6.84 11.21 6.61
C ASP A 35 6.61 11.29 5.09
N LEU A 36 5.98 12.37 4.62
CA LEU A 36 5.70 12.56 3.19
C LEU A 36 6.98 12.67 2.35
N ASP A 37 7.98 13.41 2.82
CA ASP A 37 9.23 13.61 2.08
C ASP A 37 10.03 12.29 2.02
N GLU A 38 10.05 11.54 3.14
CA GLU A 38 10.65 10.20 3.19
C GLU A 38 9.92 9.24 2.24
N SER A 39 8.59 9.26 2.23
CA SER A 39 7.79 8.42 1.34
C SER A 39 8.10 8.69 -0.14
N GLN A 40 8.30 9.97 -0.51
CA GLN A 40 8.67 10.34 -1.88
C GLN A 40 10.07 9.84 -2.26
N ASP A 41 11.04 9.94 -1.35
CA ASP A 41 12.39 9.42 -1.60
C ASP A 41 12.39 7.88 -1.71
N LEU A 42 11.68 7.17 -0.83
CA LEU A 42 11.56 5.70 -0.89
C LEU A 42 10.91 5.24 -2.21
N LEU A 43 9.85 5.92 -2.67
CA LEU A 43 9.25 5.68 -3.99
C LEU A 43 10.26 5.90 -5.13
N TRP A 44 11.04 6.97 -5.06
CA TRP A 44 12.05 7.27 -6.05
C TRP A 44 13.18 6.24 -6.05
N GLN A 45 13.58 5.74 -4.88
CA GLN A 45 14.55 4.65 -4.75
C GLN A 45 14.04 3.36 -5.40
N ILE A 46 12.77 2.99 -5.19
CA ILE A 46 12.13 1.84 -5.86
C ILE A 46 12.21 2.00 -7.39
N LEU A 47 11.83 3.16 -7.92
CA LEU A 47 11.89 3.42 -9.37
C LEU A 47 13.32 3.35 -9.93
N LYS A 48 14.30 3.92 -9.23
CA LYS A 48 15.72 3.87 -9.63
C LYS A 48 16.24 2.44 -9.69
N GLN A 49 15.88 1.60 -8.72
CA GLN A 49 16.24 0.18 -8.70
C GLN A 49 15.62 -0.59 -9.87
N SER A 50 14.35 -0.34 -10.19
CA SER A 50 13.64 -1.06 -11.25
C SER A 50 14.07 -0.67 -12.66
N PHE A 51 14.47 0.59 -12.90
CA PHE A 51 14.59 1.11 -14.26
C PHE A 51 15.93 1.78 -14.61
N VAL A 52 16.66 2.33 -13.64
CA VAL A 52 17.73 3.29 -13.95
C VAL A 52 19.12 2.75 -13.63
N ASN A 53 19.31 2.07 -12.50
CA ASN A 53 20.64 1.59 -12.12
C ASN A 53 20.60 0.32 -11.25
N PRO A 54 20.58 -0.88 -11.86
CA PRO A 54 20.61 -2.16 -11.13
C PRO A 54 21.92 -2.38 -10.36
N PHE A 55 22.95 -1.54 -10.57
CA PHE A 55 24.23 -1.61 -9.85
C PHE A 55 24.28 -0.73 -8.59
N SER A 56 23.25 0.09 -8.33
CA SER A 56 23.11 0.70 -7.01
C SER A 56 22.69 -0.40 -6.03
N THR A 57 23.68 -1.06 -5.43
CA THR A 57 23.43 -2.16 -4.51
C THR A 57 22.91 -1.58 -3.21
N LEU A 58 21.58 -1.51 -3.09
CA LEU A 58 20.97 -1.43 -1.77
C LEU A 58 21.47 -2.62 -0.95
N ASP A 59 21.72 -2.43 0.33
CA ASP A 59 22.02 -3.55 1.20
C ASP A 59 20.74 -4.39 1.48
N VAL A 60 20.87 -5.47 2.24
CA VAL A 60 19.73 -6.34 2.57
C VAL A 60 18.67 -5.60 3.39
N LYS A 61 19.09 -4.69 4.28
CA LYS A 61 18.20 -3.93 5.15
C LYS A 61 17.44 -2.86 4.37
N GLU A 62 18.12 -2.13 3.50
CA GLU A 62 17.52 -1.13 2.62
C GLU A 62 16.48 -1.77 1.68
N ARG A 63 16.80 -2.93 1.09
CA ARG A 63 15.80 -3.69 0.30
C ARG A 63 14.59 -4.12 1.11
N ALA A 64 14.82 -4.65 2.32
CA ALA A 64 13.73 -5.05 3.19
C ALA A 64 12.84 -3.85 3.55
N ASN A 65 13.45 -2.69 3.84
CA ASN A 65 12.73 -1.44 4.10
C ASN A 65 11.88 -1.01 2.90
N LEU A 66 12.41 -1.04 1.67
CA LEU A 66 11.64 -0.68 0.48
C LEU A 66 10.46 -1.62 0.23
N ILE A 67 10.64 -2.93 0.45
CA ILE A 67 9.56 -3.91 0.34
C ILE A 67 8.48 -3.61 1.38
N SER A 68 8.86 -3.44 2.65
CA SER A 68 7.92 -3.11 3.73
C SER A 68 7.20 -1.79 3.48
N PHE A 69 7.90 -0.77 2.99
CA PHE A 69 7.29 0.50 2.60
C PHE A 69 6.23 0.29 1.51
N TYR A 70 6.58 -0.44 0.44
CA TYR A 70 5.65 -0.72 -0.65
C TYR A 70 4.41 -1.51 -0.20
N GLU A 71 4.57 -2.49 0.68
CA GLU A 71 3.46 -3.25 1.27
C GLU A 71 2.52 -2.36 2.10
N ASN A 72 3.08 -1.41 2.87
CA ASN A 72 2.29 -0.45 3.63
C ASN A 72 1.59 0.58 2.73
N LEU A 73 2.28 1.06 1.68
CA LEU A 73 1.68 1.93 0.68
C LEU A 73 0.49 1.25 -0.02
N HIS A 74 0.61 -0.04 -0.36
CA HIS A 74 -0.51 -0.79 -0.94
C HIS A 74 -1.75 -0.78 -0.02
N ARG A 75 -1.55 -0.93 1.30
CA ARG A 75 -2.65 -0.87 2.29
C ARG A 75 -3.30 0.51 2.31
N VAL A 76 -2.52 1.59 2.21
CA VAL A 76 -3.05 2.97 2.10
C VAL A 76 -3.86 3.16 0.83
N ILE A 77 -3.40 2.65 -0.32
CA ILE A 77 -4.15 2.73 -1.58
C ILE A 77 -5.51 2.02 -1.44
N LEU A 78 -5.53 0.84 -0.80
CA LEU A 78 -6.77 0.11 -0.52
C LEU A 78 -7.68 0.89 0.44
N ALA A 79 -7.13 1.42 1.53
CA ALA A 79 -7.87 2.23 2.50
C ALA A 79 -8.49 3.48 1.85
N ALA A 80 -7.71 4.22 1.05
CA ALA A 80 -8.19 5.36 0.29
C ALA A 80 -9.31 4.94 -0.69
N SER A 81 -9.20 3.77 -1.33
CA SER A 81 -10.26 3.27 -2.21
C SER A 81 -11.57 2.99 -1.48
N ILE A 82 -11.51 2.51 -0.22
CA ILE A 82 -12.68 2.27 0.63
C ILE A 82 -13.36 3.59 1.00
N LEU A 83 -12.56 4.60 1.37
CA LEU A 83 -13.07 5.92 1.77
C LEU A 83 -13.64 6.72 0.59
N HIS A 84 -13.03 6.60 -0.59
CA HIS A 84 -13.37 7.37 -1.78
C HIS A 84 -14.19 6.60 -2.81
N ASN A 85 -14.80 5.47 -2.44
CA ASN A 85 -15.58 4.59 -3.32
C ASN A 85 -16.93 5.19 -3.80
N GLY A 86 -16.95 6.48 -4.16
CA GLY A 86 -18.03 7.15 -4.90
C GLY A 86 -17.93 7.00 -6.43
N ARG A 87 -16.92 6.32 -6.97
CA ARG A 87 -16.72 6.13 -8.43
C ARG A 87 -16.70 4.69 -8.94
N ILE A 88 -16.77 3.70 -8.05
CA ILE A 88 -17.06 2.30 -8.42
C ILE A 88 -18.47 2.01 -7.92
N SER A 89 -19.43 2.65 -8.57
CA SER A 89 -20.85 2.54 -8.25
C SER A 89 -21.39 1.14 -8.62
N GLN A 90 -22.00 0.50 -7.64
CA GLN A 90 -23.20 -0.36 -7.73
C GLN A 90 -23.20 -1.71 -8.47
N ASP A 91 -22.26 -2.05 -9.36
CA ASP A 91 -22.42 -3.28 -10.17
C ASP A 91 -21.62 -4.52 -9.71
N VAL A 92 -20.75 -4.42 -8.70
CA VAL A 92 -19.85 -5.55 -8.32
C VAL A 92 -20.25 -6.25 -7.01
N TRP A 93 -21.23 -5.74 -6.28
CA TRP A 93 -21.65 -6.32 -4.99
C TRP A 93 -22.92 -7.19 -5.08
N ASN A 94 -23.54 -7.30 -6.26
CA ASN A 94 -24.75 -8.08 -6.50
C ASN A 94 -24.60 -9.15 -7.59
N SER A 95 -23.40 -9.69 -7.83
CA SER A 95 -23.19 -10.82 -8.77
C SER A 95 -22.49 -11.98 -8.09
#